data_AF-A0A1Y4MWG3-F1
#
_entry.id   AF-A0A1Y4MWG3-F1
#
_cell.length_a   1.000
_cell.length_b   1.000
_cell.length_c   1.000
_cell.angle_alpha   90.00
_cell.angle_beta   90.00
_cell.angle_gamma   90.00
#
_symmetry.space_group_name_H-M   'P 1'
#
loop_
_entity.id
_entity.type
_entity.pdbx_description
1 polymer ?
#
loop_
_entity_poly.entity_id
_entity_poly.type
_entity_poly.pdbx_seq_one_letter_code
_entity_poly.pdbx_strand_id
1 'polypeptide(L)'
;MRFRYNQTIERTICPKTVAVANSPAWLIICLIKSLNDWLGLPHRVFYRHGDRQLKIGYEVLSFPTDELAENFGSLVSKIDQTWPLEVFGIADSGELIGISFAGDGDSLVMRQQSVSGVWFDELRDLYLTLLLPDIKAARCLFDLLRAVEDGRPAAAMEWEYADFLEQQHLACIDRTLSFCYVYFEQDCPDDAPLACLLSLTLEQKQKLWLLFLEKRIFPPEFEWLWDTLVNQCAPNWIEWTLSLFSVLEQLNIQFICRGSQFELLDGLGKRLYFGVDHTGAAEQVLMKILFPLNQ
;
A
#
# COMPACT_ATOMS: atom_id res chain seq x y z
N MET A 1 -1.70 6.50 -22.90
CA MET A 1 -1.24 7.08 -24.18
C MET A 1 -0.05 6.24 -24.61
N ARG A 2 -0.16 5.40 -25.65
CA ARG A 2 1.00 4.66 -26.15
C ARG A 2 1.90 5.61 -26.93
N PHE A 3 3.17 5.73 -26.55
CA PHE A 3 4.13 6.52 -27.31
C PHE A 3 4.31 5.89 -28.69
N ARG A 4 4.22 6.71 -29.75
CA ARG A 4 4.41 6.25 -31.12
C ARG A 4 5.89 6.43 -31.47
N TYR A 5 6.62 5.33 -31.41
CA TYR A 5 7.99 5.26 -31.89
C TYR A 5 8.01 4.87 -33.37
N ASN A 6 9.01 5.38 -34.10
CA ASN A 6 9.17 5.10 -35.52
C ASN A 6 10.10 3.90 -35.77
N GLN A 7 10.95 3.57 -34.78
CA GLN A 7 11.95 2.52 -34.88
C GLN A 7 11.85 1.58 -33.68
N THR A 8 12.06 0.29 -33.93
CA THR A 8 12.11 -0.77 -32.92
C THR A 8 13.33 -1.63 -33.18
N ILE A 9 14.16 -1.84 -32.16
CA ILE A 9 15.29 -2.77 -32.19
C ILE A 9 15.02 -3.88 -31.17
N GLU A 10 15.40 -5.11 -31.52
CA GLU A 10 15.16 -6.29 -30.69
C GLU A 10 16.48 -6.98 -30.33
N ARG A 11 16.57 -7.51 -29.11
CA ARG A 11 17.59 -8.45 -28.68
C ARG A 11 16.95 -9.62 -27.95
N THR A 12 17.49 -10.81 -28.16
CA THR A 12 17.13 -12.01 -27.40
C THR A 12 17.95 -12.06 -26.12
N ILE A 13 17.27 -12.34 -25.00
CA ILE A 13 17.82 -12.34 -23.65
C ILE A 13 17.38 -13.61 -22.95
N CYS A 14 18.30 -14.20 -22.19
CA CYS A 14 18.03 -15.34 -21.33
C CYS A 14 17.67 -14.82 -19.93
N PRO A 15 16.41 -14.89 -19.47
CA PRO A 15 16.05 -14.41 -18.15
C PRO A 15 16.72 -15.22 -17.04
N LYS A 16 17.15 -14.54 -15.97
CA LYS A 16 17.64 -15.17 -14.73
C LYS A 16 16.50 -15.63 -13.83
N THR A 17 15.34 -15.00 -13.97
CA THR A 17 14.15 -15.27 -13.16
C THR A 17 12.99 -15.68 -14.07
N VAL A 18 12.26 -16.71 -13.65
CA VAL A 18 11.00 -17.10 -14.29
C VAL A 18 9.87 -16.57 -13.42
N ALA A 19 8.97 -15.80 -14.01
CA ALA A 19 7.79 -15.29 -13.30
C ALA A 19 6.87 -16.46 -12.92
N VAL A 20 6.66 -16.66 -11.61
CA VAL A 20 5.69 -17.64 -11.10
C VAL A 20 4.28 -17.16 -11.46
N ALA A 21 3.40 -18.08 -11.87
CA ALA A 21 2.01 -17.74 -12.16
C ALA A 21 1.30 -17.23 -10.91
N ASN A 22 0.87 -15.96 -10.94
CA ASN A 22 0.11 -15.32 -9.89
C ASN A 22 -0.79 -14.22 -10.50
N SER A 23 -1.61 -13.57 -9.69
CA SER A 23 -2.44 -12.46 -10.14
C SER A 23 -1.59 -11.28 -10.63
N PRO A 24 -2.02 -10.52 -11.65
CA PRO A 24 -1.26 -9.37 -12.14
C PRO A 24 -1.04 -8.31 -11.06
N ALA A 25 -1.95 -8.17 -10.10
CA ALA A 25 -1.76 -7.26 -8.97
C ALA A 25 -0.59 -7.68 -8.07
N TRP A 26 -0.52 -8.97 -7.72
CA TRP A 26 0.59 -9.49 -6.91
C TRP A 26 1.92 -9.39 -7.64
N LEU A 27 1.92 -9.70 -8.95
CA LEU A 27 3.12 -9.56 -9.78
C LEU A 27 3.63 -8.13 -9.85
N ILE A 28 2.74 -7.13 -9.89
CA ILE A 28 3.13 -5.71 -9.81
C ILE A 28 3.74 -5.39 -8.45
N ILE A 29 3.13 -5.83 -7.34
CA ILE A 29 3.68 -5.60 -5.99
C ILE A 29 5.08 -6.21 -5.88
N CYS A 30 5.27 -7.45 -6.35
CA CYS A 30 6.57 -8.11 -6.40
C CYS A 30 7.58 -7.35 -7.28
N LEU A 31 7.17 -6.93 -8.48
CA LEU A 31 8.03 -6.17 -9.38
C LEU A 31 8.53 -4.88 -8.72
N ILE A 32 7.63 -4.13 -8.07
CA ILE A 32 8.00 -2.88 -7.40
C ILE A 32 8.91 -3.13 -6.18
N LYS A 33 8.61 -4.15 -5.36
CA LYS A 33 9.50 -4.52 -4.24
C LYS A 33 10.90 -4.89 -4.74
N SER A 34 11.00 -5.76 -5.74
CA SER A 34 12.29 -6.19 -6.29
C SER A 34 13.05 -5.06 -7.00
N LEU A 35 12.34 -4.10 -7.62
CA LEU A 35 12.96 -2.90 -8.19
C LEU A 35 13.47 -1.96 -7.10
N ASN A 36 12.72 -1.75 -6.01
CA ASN A 36 13.19 -0.97 -4.86
C ASN A 36 14.49 -1.57 -4.30
N ASP A 37 14.54 -2.90 -4.16
CA ASP A 37 15.70 -3.62 -3.64
C ASP A 37 16.92 -3.52 -4.58
N TRP A 38 16.70 -3.70 -5.90
CA TRP A 38 17.78 -3.63 -6.89
C TRP A 38 18.33 -2.22 -7.06
N LEU A 39 17.46 -1.21 -7.09
CA LEU A 39 17.87 0.19 -7.27
C LEU A 39 18.34 0.84 -5.96
N GLY A 40 18.01 0.25 -4.80
CA GLY A 40 18.28 0.82 -3.49
C GLY A 40 17.54 2.13 -3.23
N LEU A 41 16.45 2.39 -3.95
CA LEU A 41 15.66 3.63 -3.90
C LEU A 41 14.17 3.30 -3.86
N PRO A 42 13.36 4.05 -3.08
CA PRO A 42 11.92 3.89 -3.12
C PRO A 42 11.37 4.43 -4.46
N HIS A 43 10.42 3.70 -5.01
CA HIS A 43 9.57 4.21 -6.09
C HIS A 43 8.72 5.39 -5.63
N ARG A 44 8.30 6.22 -6.60
CA ARG A 44 7.19 7.17 -6.44
C ARG A 44 6.02 6.74 -7.31
N VAL A 45 4.84 6.65 -6.73
CA VAL A 45 3.62 6.32 -7.46
C VAL A 45 2.76 7.56 -7.71
N PHE A 46 2.29 7.73 -8.95
CA PHE A 46 1.45 8.82 -9.39
C PHE A 46 0.13 8.29 -9.94
N TYR A 47 -0.96 8.84 -9.42
CA TYR A 47 -2.31 8.54 -9.85
C TYR A 47 -3.08 9.84 -10.05
N ARG A 48 -3.74 9.97 -11.20
CA ARG A 48 -4.67 11.07 -11.45
C ARG A 48 -6.07 10.62 -11.10
N HIS A 49 -6.74 11.36 -10.22
CA HIS A 49 -8.10 11.01 -9.79
C HIS A 49 -9.06 10.85 -10.97
N GLY A 50 -9.71 9.68 -11.04
CA GLY A 50 -10.66 9.33 -12.10
C GLY A 50 -10.03 8.75 -13.36
N ASP A 51 -8.71 8.51 -13.37
CA ASP A 51 -8.01 7.81 -14.43
C ASP A 51 -7.94 6.30 -14.16
N ARG A 52 -7.55 5.51 -15.15
CA ARG A 52 -7.24 4.08 -15.03
C ARG A 52 -5.73 3.82 -15.12
N GLN A 53 -4.96 4.85 -15.36
CA GLN A 53 -3.52 4.77 -15.52
C GLN A 53 -2.80 5.06 -14.21
N LEU A 54 -1.85 4.18 -13.86
CA LEU A 54 -0.84 4.42 -12.84
C LEU A 54 0.51 4.65 -13.48
N LYS A 55 1.30 5.49 -12.84
CA LYS A 55 2.65 5.84 -13.25
C LYS A 55 3.56 5.64 -12.05
N ILE A 56 4.68 4.94 -12.24
CA ILE A 56 5.61 4.59 -11.18
C ILE A 56 6.99 5.00 -11.64
N GLY A 57 7.71 5.79 -10.86
CA GLY A 57 8.99 6.37 -11.26
C GLY A 57 10.11 6.17 -10.24
N TYR A 58 11.33 6.06 -10.75
CA TYR A 58 12.57 6.03 -10.00
C TYR A 58 13.54 7.05 -10.59
N GLU A 59 14.01 7.98 -9.76
CA GLU A 59 15.00 9.00 -10.14
C GLU A 59 16.41 8.41 -10.00
N VAL A 60 16.77 7.50 -10.90
CA VAL A 60 18.05 6.78 -10.91
C VAL A 60 19.03 7.43 -11.88
N LEU A 61 20.30 7.54 -11.45
CA LEU A 61 21.36 8.16 -12.25
C LEU A 61 21.64 7.39 -13.55
N SER A 62 21.70 6.06 -13.47
CA SER A 62 21.73 5.15 -14.61
C SER A 62 21.34 3.74 -14.17
N PHE A 63 20.89 2.91 -15.12
CA PHE A 63 20.67 1.48 -14.96
C PHE A 63 20.99 0.73 -16.27
N PRO A 64 21.60 -0.47 -16.18
CA PRO A 64 21.88 -1.31 -17.34
C PRO A 64 20.62 -2.01 -17.84
N THR A 65 20.35 -1.91 -19.15
CA THR A 65 19.12 -2.46 -19.74
C THR A 65 19.10 -3.98 -19.79
N ASP A 66 20.28 -4.60 -19.90
CA ASP A 66 20.40 -6.06 -19.92
C ASP A 66 20.10 -6.66 -18.54
N GLU A 67 20.58 -6.05 -17.44
CA GLU A 67 20.22 -6.53 -16.09
C GLU A 67 18.72 -6.32 -15.80
N LEU A 68 18.14 -5.20 -16.25
CA LEU A 68 16.70 -4.98 -16.14
C LEU A 68 15.94 -6.13 -16.83
N ALA A 69 16.37 -6.49 -18.04
CA ALA A 69 15.75 -7.56 -18.80
C ALA A 69 15.93 -8.94 -18.17
N GLU A 70 17.15 -9.27 -17.75
CA GLU A 70 17.47 -10.56 -17.15
C GLU A 70 16.73 -10.79 -15.81
N ASN A 71 16.62 -9.75 -14.98
CA ASN A 71 16.06 -9.85 -13.64
C ASN A 71 14.53 -9.64 -13.60
N PHE A 72 13.98 -8.79 -14.47
CA PHE A 72 12.59 -8.36 -14.40
C PHE A 72 11.78 -8.55 -15.68
N GLY A 73 12.43 -8.85 -16.82
CA GLY A 73 11.76 -8.97 -18.12
C GLY A 73 10.63 -9.99 -18.11
N SER A 74 10.82 -11.13 -17.42
CA SER A 74 9.78 -12.17 -17.27
C SER A 74 8.56 -11.65 -16.52
N LEU A 75 8.76 -10.89 -15.44
CA LEU A 75 7.66 -10.31 -14.65
C LEU A 75 6.91 -9.24 -15.45
N VAL A 76 7.64 -8.34 -16.11
CA VAL A 76 7.05 -7.28 -16.95
C VAL A 76 6.24 -7.89 -18.09
N SER A 77 6.80 -8.87 -18.82
CA SER A 77 6.10 -9.60 -19.89
C SER A 77 4.82 -10.27 -19.37
N LYS A 78 4.88 -10.90 -18.18
CA LYS A 78 3.73 -11.60 -17.61
C LYS A 78 2.60 -10.66 -17.22
N ILE A 79 2.94 -9.50 -16.68
CA ILE A 79 1.96 -8.47 -16.30
C ILE A 79 1.32 -7.86 -17.56
N ASP A 80 2.13 -7.51 -18.56
CA ASP A 80 1.67 -6.88 -19.81
C ASP A 80 0.67 -7.73 -20.59
N GLN A 81 0.70 -9.07 -20.42
CA GLN A 81 -0.31 -9.99 -20.98
C GLN A 81 -1.73 -9.69 -20.50
N THR A 82 -1.89 -9.14 -19.29
CA THR A 82 -3.19 -8.87 -18.68
C THR A 82 -3.46 -7.38 -18.53
N TRP A 83 -2.48 -6.63 -18.01
CA TRP A 83 -2.57 -5.19 -17.78
C TRP A 83 -1.47 -4.50 -18.57
N PRO A 84 -1.82 -3.71 -19.61
CA PRO A 84 -0.83 -3.06 -20.46
C PRO A 84 0.19 -2.28 -19.61
N LEU A 85 1.46 -2.65 -19.73
CA LEU A 85 2.57 -2.15 -18.95
C LEU A 85 3.68 -1.67 -19.90
N GLU A 86 3.91 -0.37 -19.90
CA GLU A 86 4.99 0.25 -20.66
C GLU A 86 6.13 0.64 -19.73
N VAL A 87 7.37 0.29 -20.08
CA VAL A 87 8.58 0.67 -19.34
C VAL A 87 9.34 1.71 -20.15
N PHE A 88 9.91 2.70 -19.47
CA PHE A 88 10.63 3.80 -20.10
C PHE A 88 11.93 4.12 -19.36
N GLY A 89 12.89 4.63 -20.11
CA GLY A 89 14.09 5.29 -19.59
C GLY A 89 14.54 6.41 -20.51
N ILE A 90 15.45 7.24 -20.04
CA ILE A 90 16.04 8.36 -20.78
C ILE A 90 17.48 8.03 -21.13
N ALA A 91 17.80 8.04 -22.43
CA ALA A 91 19.18 7.89 -22.89
C ALA A 91 20.02 9.15 -22.54
N ASP A 92 21.35 9.04 -22.60
CA ASP A 92 22.25 10.18 -22.38
C ASP A 92 22.04 11.31 -23.39
N SER A 93 21.56 10.99 -24.59
CA SER A 93 21.13 11.95 -25.60
C SER A 93 19.90 12.79 -25.20
N GLY A 94 19.22 12.42 -24.11
CA GLY A 94 17.93 12.97 -23.69
C GLY A 94 16.73 12.34 -24.39
N GLU A 95 16.95 11.30 -25.20
CA GLU A 95 15.88 10.58 -25.89
C GLU A 95 15.11 9.65 -24.95
N LEU A 96 13.78 9.68 -25.03
CA LEU A 96 12.90 8.73 -24.33
C LEU A 96 12.90 7.39 -25.07
N ILE A 97 13.23 6.33 -24.34
CA ILE A 97 13.29 4.96 -24.85
C ILE A 97 12.17 4.16 -24.21
N GLY A 98 11.29 3.58 -25.03
CA GLY A 98 10.32 2.59 -24.60
C GLY A 98 10.94 1.20 -24.57
N ILE A 99 10.69 0.44 -23.51
CA ILE A 99 11.14 -0.94 -23.33
C ILE A 99 9.91 -1.84 -23.21
N SER A 100 9.93 -2.93 -23.95
CA SER A 100 8.92 -3.98 -23.84
C SER A 100 9.57 -5.35 -23.95
N PHE A 101 8.92 -6.37 -23.39
CA PHE A 101 9.39 -7.75 -23.41
C PHE A 101 8.33 -8.64 -24.07
N ALA A 102 8.76 -9.61 -24.86
CA ALA A 102 7.88 -10.62 -25.44
C ALA A 102 8.55 -11.99 -25.39
N GLY A 103 7.76 -13.02 -25.08
CA GLY A 103 8.24 -14.40 -24.97
C GLY A 103 7.77 -15.08 -23.69
N ASP A 104 8.00 -16.39 -23.63
CA ASP A 104 7.83 -17.22 -22.45
C ASP A 104 9.19 -17.60 -21.85
N GLY A 105 9.20 -18.03 -20.59
CA GLY A 105 10.33 -17.91 -19.65
C GLY A 105 11.69 -18.53 -20.02
N ASP A 106 11.84 -19.23 -21.14
CA ASP A 106 13.13 -19.78 -21.58
C ASP A 106 13.92 -18.80 -22.48
N SER A 107 13.23 -17.86 -23.14
CA SER A 107 13.86 -16.86 -24.00
C SER A 107 12.94 -15.65 -24.16
N LEU A 108 13.45 -14.48 -23.79
CA LEU A 108 12.73 -13.21 -23.92
C LEU A 108 13.32 -12.38 -25.04
N VAL A 109 12.45 -11.79 -25.86
CA VAL A 109 12.82 -10.73 -26.78
C VAL A 109 12.57 -9.40 -26.09
N MET A 110 13.65 -8.70 -25.76
CA MET A 110 13.59 -7.31 -25.33
C MET A 110 13.56 -6.41 -26.55
N ARG A 111 12.64 -5.44 -26.55
CA ARG A 111 12.53 -4.42 -27.58
C ARG A 111 12.79 -3.05 -27.01
N GLN A 112 13.64 -2.28 -27.66
CA GLN A 112 13.79 -0.84 -27.46
C GLN A 112 13.10 -0.09 -28.59
N GLN A 113 12.24 0.84 -28.22
CA GLN A 113 11.43 1.65 -29.13
C GLN A 113 11.88 3.10 -28.98
N SER A 114 12.33 3.70 -30.08
CA SER A 114 12.95 5.03 -30.07
C SER A 114 12.70 5.77 -31.38
N VAL A 115 13.11 7.04 -31.44
CA VAL A 115 13.12 7.83 -32.67
C VAL A 115 14.40 7.56 -33.47
N SER A 116 15.53 7.41 -32.79
CA SER A 116 16.86 7.22 -33.39
C SER A 116 17.07 5.83 -33.99
N GLY A 117 16.40 4.80 -33.47
CA GLY A 117 16.68 3.41 -33.84
C GLY A 117 18.10 2.98 -33.45
N VAL A 118 18.66 3.57 -32.38
CA VAL A 118 19.91 3.14 -31.74
C VAL A 118 19.60 2.31 -30.50
N TRP A 119 20.40 1.27 -30.24
CA TRP A 119 20.32 0.49 -29.02
C TRP A 119 21.11 1.16 -27.91
N PHE A 120 20.54 1.24 -26.72
CA PHE A 120 21.17 1.83 -25.54
C PHE A 120 21.35 0.76 -24.47
N ASP A 121 22.60 0.52 -24.05
CA ASP A 121 22.90 -0.46 -23.00
C ASP A 121 22.68 0.11 -21.59
N GLU A 122 22.69 1.44 -21.44
CA GLU A 122 22.37 2.15 -20.19
C GLU A 122 21.34 3.25 -20.42
N LEU A 123 20.45 3.42 -19.44
CA LEU A 123 19.43 4.47 -19.41
C LEU A 123 19.36 5.11 -18.02
N ARG A 124 18.75 6.28 -17.93
CA ARG A 124 18.49 7.03 -16.69
C ARG A 124 17.00 7.10 -16.43
N ASP A 125 16.60 7.42 -15.21
CA ASP A 125 15.19 7.61 -14.80
C ASP A 125 14.24 6.48 -15.28
N LEU A 126 14.09 5.43 -14.48
CA LEU A 126 13.18 4.32 -14.81
C LEU A 126 11.73 4.74 -14.55
N TYR A 127 10.86 4.55 -15.54
CA TYR A 127 9.44 4.87 -15.42
C TYR A 127 8.56 3.73 -15.95
N LEU A 128 7.55 3.34 -15.19
CA LEU A 128 6.56 2.33 -15.56
C LEU A 128 5.19 2.99 -15.68
N THR A 129 4.45 2.62 -16.72
CA THR A 129 3.09 3.09 -16.96
C THR A 129 2.17 1.90 -17.10
N LEU A 130 1.25 1.75 -16.15
CA LEU A 130 0.34 0.61 -16.05
C LEU A 130 -1.09 1.07 -16.33
N LEU A 131 -1.80 0.36 -17.20
CA LEU A 131 -3.22 0.58 -17.46
C LEU A 131 -4.07 -0.50 -16.80
N LEU A 132 -4.93 -0.09 -15.87
CA LEU A 132 -5.79 -1.00 -15.11
C LEU A 132 -7.17 -1.17 -15.78
N PRO A 133 -7.91 -2.25 -15.45
CA PRO A 133 -9.23 -2.52 -16.03
C PRO A 133 -10.22 -1.36 -15.82
N ASP A 134 -10.22 -0.80 -14.61
CA ASP A 134 -11.14 0.25 -14.19
C ASP A 134 -10.51 1.20 -13.15
N ILE A 135 -11.23 2.28 -12.85
CA ILE A 135 -10.78 3.37 -11.97
C ILE A 135 -10.61 2.88 -10.52
N LYS A 136 -11.44 1.94 -10.09
CA LYS A 136 -11.44 1.40 -8.74
C LYS A 136 -10.24 0.48 -8.52
N ALA A 137 -9.90 -0.35 -9.50
CA ALA A 137 -8.67 -1.13 -9.54
C ALA A 137 -7.42 -0.23 -9.52
N ALA A 138 -7.41 0.86 -10.31
CA ALA A 138 -6.31 1.83 -10.31
C ALA A 138 -6.14 2.51 -8.94
N ARG A 139 -7.25 2.96 -8.32
CA ARG A 139 -7.24 3.56 -6.98
C ARG A 139 -6.74 2.57 -5.93
N CYS A 140 -7.26 1.35 -5.92
CA CYS A 140 -6.85 0.30 -5.00
C CYS A 140 -5.35 0.01 -5.09
N LEU A 141 -4.85 -0.22 -6.32
CA LEU A 141 -3.44 -0.53 -6.52
C LEU A 141 -2.53 0.67 -6.21
N PHE A 142 -2.97 1.89 -6.46
CA PHE A 142 -2.26 3.09 -6.02
C PHE A 142 -2.08 3.11 -4.49
N ASP A 143 -3.15 2.89 -3.74
CA ASP A 143 -3.10 2.89 -2.27
C ASP A 143 -2.23 1.73 -1.73
N LEU A 144 -2.25 0.56 -2.39
CA LEU A 144 -1.35 -0.56 -2.07
C LEU A 144 0.13 -0.22 -2.33
N LEU A 145 0.46 0.35 -3.48
CA LEU A 145 1.83 0.73 -3.81
C LEU A 145 2.36 1.83 -2.90
N ARG A 146 1.50 2.77 -2.47
CA ARG A 146 1.88 3.75 -1.44
C ARG A 146 2.21 3.11 -0.09
N ALA A 147 1.47 2.08 0.32
CA ALA A 147 1.79 1.36 1.54
C ALA A 147 3.16 0.64 1.43
N VAL A 148 3.51 0.13 0.24
CA VAL A 148 4.85 -0.41 -0.06
C VAL A 148 5.92 0.69 -0.02
N GLU A 149 5.66 1.87 -0.61
CA GLU A 149 6.55 3.03 -0.58
C GLU A 149 6.85 3.47 0.86
N ASP A 150 5.83 3.47 1.72
CA ASP A 150 5.94 3.80 3.15
C ASP A 150 6.63 2.70 3.98
N GLY A 151 7.01 1.56 3.38
CA GLY A 151 7.65 0.43 4.06
C GLY A 151 6.74 -0.29 5.06
N ARG A 152 5.41 -0.23 4.87
CA ARG A 152 4.46 -0.89 5.77
C ARG A 152 4.46 -2.40 5.54
N PRO A 153 4.27 -3.23 6.58
CA PRO A 153 4.22 -4.69 6.43
C PRO A 153 2.93 -5.18 5.77
N ALA A 154 1.85 -4.40 5.87
CA ALA A 154 0.57 -4.67 5.25
C ALA A 154 -0.10 -3.36 4.78
N ALA A 155 -1.27 -3.49 4.18
CA ALA A 155 -2.16 -2.38 3.87
C ALA A 155 -3.57 -2.70 4.37
N ALA A 156 -4.16 -1.77 5.12
CA ALA A 156 -5.57 -1.80 5.46
C ALA A 156 -6.34 -1.11 4.32
N MET A 157 -7.27 -1.82 3.69
CA MET A 157 -8.03 -1.36 2.54
C MET A 157 -9.51 -1.21 2.87
N GLU A 158 -10.16 -0.24 2.24
CA GLU A 158 -11.60 -0.05 2.39
C GLU A 158 -12.40 -1.21 1.78
N TRP A 159 -13.53 -1.53 2.42
CA TRP A 159 -14.42 -2.62 2.00
C TRP A 159 -14.95 -2.48 0.58
N GLU A 160 -14.96 -1.26 0.03
CA GLU A 160 -15.29 -1.07 -1.37
C GLU A 160 -14.35 -1.88 -2.27
N TYR A 161 -13.07 -2.06 -1.92
CA TYR A 161 -12.11 -2.79 -2.74
C TYR A 161 -12.15 -4.32 -2.59
N ALA A 162 -13.00 -4.85 -1.71
CA ALA A 162 -13.02 -6.29 -1.37
C ALA A 162 -13.10 -7.21 -2.59
N ASP A 163 -14.01 -6.93 -3.53
CA ASP A 163 -14.17 -7.75 -4.75
C ASP A 163 -12.89 -7.79 -5.59
N PHE A 164 -12.20 -6.65 -5.73
CA PHE A 164 -10.94 -6.57 -6.48
C PHE A 164 -9.83 -7.33 -5.75
N LEU A 165 -9.72 -7.17 -4.43
CA LEU A 165 -8.71 -7.86 -3.63
C LEU A 165 -8.88 -9.38 -3.66
N GLU A 166 -10.13 -9.86 -3.59
CA GLU A 166 -10.46 -11.28 -3.67
C GLU A 166 -10.18 -11.86 -5.07
N GLN A 167 -10.57 -11.14 -6.13
CA GLN A 167 -10.29 -11.53 -7.53
C GLN A 167 -8.79 -11.59 -7.83
N GLN A 168 -7.99 -10.76 -7.17
CA GLN A 168 -6.54 -10.74 -7.31
C GLN A 168 -5.83 -11.62 -6.27
N HIS A 169 -6.56 -12.36 -5.44
CA HIS A 169 -6.01 -13.21 -4.39
C HIS A 169 -5.03 -12.49 -3.45
N LEU A 170 -5.27 -11.20 -3.18
CA LEU A 170 -4.40 -10.35 -2.36
C LEU A 170 -4.76 -10.37 -0.87
N ALA A 171 -6.01 -10.69 -0.54
CA ALA A 171 -6.50 -10.71 0.83
C ALA A 171 -7.41 -11.92 1.07
N CYS A 172 -7.33 -12.48 2.27
CA CYS A 172 -8.39 -13.34 2.79
C CYS A 172 -9.45 -12.45 3.44
N ILE A 173 -10.63 -12.39 2.84
CA ILE A 173 -11.68 -11.47 3.28
C ILE A 173 -12.35 -12.00 4.55
N ASP A 174 -12.12 -11.33 5.67
CA ASP A 174 -12.83 -11.56 6.93
C ASP A 174 -13.79 -10.41 7.23
N ARG A 175 -15.10 -10.70 7.18
CA ARG A 175 -16.18 -9.72 7.37
C ARG A 175 -16.36 -9.27 8.82
N THR A 176 -15.63 -9.85 9.76
CA THR A 176 -15.61 -9.39 11.16
C THR A 176 -14.68 -8.19 11.35
N LEU A 177 -13.77 -7.94 10.41
CA LEU A 177 -12.78 -6.87 10.48
C LEU A 177 -13.30 -5.54 9.94
N SER A 178 -12.70 -4.44 10.40
CA SER A 178 -13.09 -3.10 9.96
C SER A 178 -12.58 -2.77 8.55
N PHE A 179 -11.52 -3.44 8.10
CA PHE A 179 -10.84 -3.24 6.84
C PHE A 179 -10.46 -4.57 6.18
N CYS A 180 -10.18 -4.55 4.87
CA CYS A 180 -9.57 -5.66 4.16
C CYS A 180 -8.04 -5.54 4.24
N TYR A 181 -7.37 -6.47 4.92
CA TYR A 181 -5.92 -6.43 5.09
C TYR A 181 -5.19 -7.21 3.99
N VAL A 182 -4.19 -6.57 3.38
CA VAL A 182 -3.29 -7.16 2.37
C VAL A 182 -1.88 -7.20 2.94
N TYR A 183 -1.31 -8.39 3.08
CA TYR A 183 0.07 -8.57 3.55
C TYR A 183 1.03 -8.58 2.36
N PHE A 184 2.20 -7.96 2.51
CA PHE A 184 3.20 -7.90 1.44
C PHE A 184 4.24 -9.02 1.50
N GLU A 185 4.13 -9.92 2.47
CA GLU A 185 4.92 -11.16 2.57
C GLU A 185 4.02 -12.37 2.32
N GLN A 186 4.59 -13.44 1.75
CA GLN A 186 3.83 -14.61 1.29
C GLN A 186 3.26 -15.44 2.44
N ASP A 187 3.94 -15.45 3.59
CA ASP A 187 3.47 -16.12 4.79
C ASP A 187 2.71 -15.12 5.65
N CYS A 188 1.51 -15.51 6.10
CA CYS A 188 0.79 -14.74 7.10
C CYS A 188 1.68 -14.71 8.35
N PRO A 189 2.18 -13.54 8.78
CA PRO A 189 3.14 -13.49 9.87
C PRO A 189 2.48 -14.01 11.15
N ASP A 190 3.25 -14.70 11.99
CA ASP A 190 2.81 -15.11 13.34
C ASP A 190 2.30 -13.89 14.15
N ASP A 191 2.79 -12.68 13.82
CA ASP A 191 2.40 -11.37 14.37
C ASP A 191 1.45 -10.57 13.46
N ALA A 192 0.56 -11.23 12.71
CA ALA A 192 -0.43 -10.60 11.82
C ALA A 192 -1.18 -9.40 12.42
N PRO A 193 -1.66 -9.44 13.69
CA PRO A 193 -2.34 -8.29 14.31
C PRO A 193 -1.43 -7.06 14.45
N LEU A 194 -0.15 -7.23 14.80
CA LEU A 194 0.79 -6.12 14.94
C LEU A 194 1.10 -5.50 13.58
N ALA A 195 1.29 -6.33 12.54
CA ALA A 195 1.47 -5.87 11.17
C ALA A 195 0.26 -5.04 10.69
N CYS A 196 -0.97 -5.48 10.98
CA CYS A 196 -2.18 -4.72 10.69
C CYS A 196 -2.20 -3.36 11.39
N LEU A 197 -1.90 -3.31 12.69
CA LEU A 197 -1.89 -2.06 13.47
C LEU A 197 -0.84 -1.05 12.97
N LEU A 198 0.36 -1.52 12.61
CA LEU A 198 1.43 -0.71 12.02
C LEU A 198 1.01 -0.12 10.67
N SER A 199 0.09 -0.79 9.97
CA SER A 199 -0.32 -0.45 8.61
C SER A 199 -1.48 0.53 8.54
N LEU A 200 -2.21 0.74 9.64
CA LEU A 200 -3.33 1.67 9.72
C LEU A 200 -2.87 3.13 9.57
N THR A 201 -3.49 3.86 8.64
CA THR A 201 -3.32 5.32 8.52
C THR A 201 -3.96 6.06 9.69
N LEU A 202 -3.58 7.33 9.87
CA LEU A 202 -4.24 8.22 10.83
C LEU A 202 -5.76 8.31 10.59
N GLU A 203 -6.19 8.41 9.33
CA GLU A 203 -7.61 8.46 8.95
C GLU A 203 -8.35 7.16 9.31
N GLN A 204 -7.72 6.01 9.13
CA GLN A 204 -8.29 4.72 9.52
C GLN A 204 -8.41 4.59 11.04
N LYS A 205 -7.42 5.07 11.80
CA LYS A 205 -7.51 5.14 13.26
C LYS A 205 -8.66 6.03 13.72
N GLN A 206 -8.85 7.18 13.08
CA GLN A 206 -10.02 8.04 13.32
C GLN A 206 -11.33 7.31 13.02
N LYS A 207 -11.40 6.58 11.91
CA LYS A 207 -12.58 5.77 11.56
C LYS A 207 -12.91 4.71 12.60
N LEU A 208 -11.90 4.03 13.16
CA LEU A 208 -12.09 3.08 14.26
C LEU A 208 -12.65 3.77 15.51
N TRP A 209 -12.12 4.94 15.86
CA TRP A 209 -12.67 5.75 16.95
C TRP A 209 -14.11 6.20 16.71
N LEU A 210 -14.46 6.59 15.47
CA LEU A 210 -15.83 6.96 15.09
C LEU A 210 -16.78 5.76 15.20
N LEU A 211 -16.37 4.58 14.73
CA LEU A 211 -17.16 3.35 14.87
C LEU A 211 -17.48 3.07 16.35
N PHE A 212 -16.51 3.27 17.23
CA PHE A 212 -16.67 3.08 18.67
C PHE A 212 -17.50 4.17 19.36
N LEU A 213 -17.13 5.44 19.21
CA LEU A 213 -17.73 6.55 19.97
C LEU A 213 -19.11 6.95 19.44
N GLU A 214 -19.29 6.97 18.12
CA GLU A 214 -20.55 7.39 17.48
C GLU A 214 -21.49 6.20 17.30
N LYS A 215 -21.00 5.11 16.71
CA LYS A 215 -21.85 3.98 16.30
C LYS A 215 -21.97 2.86 17.33
N ARG A 216 -21.19 2.91 18.43
CA ARG A 216 -21.13 1.86 19.46
C ARG A 216 -20.81 0.48 18.89
N ILE A 217 -20.05 0.45 17.81
CA ILE A 217 -19.47 -0.76 17.23
C ILE A 217 -18.13 -0.97 17.93
N PHE A 218 -17.74 -2.22 18.16
CA PHE A 218 -16.48 -2.55 18.82
C PHE A 218 -15.53 -3.21 17.81
N PRO A 219 -14.69 -2.42 17.12
CA PRO A 219 -13.71 -2.96 16.18
C PRO A 219 -12.74 -3.94 16.85
N PRO A 220 -12.48 -5.11 16.25
CA PRO A 220 -11.49 -6.07 16.76
C PRO A 220 -10.07 -5.48 16.78
N GLU A 221 -9.77 -4.48 15.95
CA GLU A 221 -8.50 -3.76 15.97
C GLU A 221 -8.13 -3.19 17.35
N PHE A 222 -9.13 -2.85 18.18
CA PHE A 222 -8.85 -2.38 19.54
C PHE A 222 -8.39 -3.51 20.47
N GLU A 223 -8.83 -4.75 20.26
CA GLU A 223 -8.34 -5.93 21.00
C GLU A 223 -6.86 -6.14 20.70
N TRP A 224 -6.49 -6.08 19.42
CA TRP A 224 -5.08 -6.17 19.01
C TRP A 224 -4.24 -5.04 19.62
N LEU A 225 -4.77 -3.82 19.64
CA LEU A 225 -4.07 -2.68 20.23
C LEU A 225 -3.91 -2.82 21.75
N TRP A 226 -4.92 -3.35 22.42
CA TRP A 226 -4.84 -3.61 23.85
C TRP A 226 -3.82 -4.70 24.19
N ASP A 227 -3.82 -5.81 23.45
CA ASP A 227 -2.85 -6.88 23.64
C ASP A 227 -1.42 -6.40 23.43
N THR A 228 -1.18 -5.52 22.44
CA THR A 228 0.13 -4.90 22.23
C THR A 228 0.51 -3.90 23.32
N LEU A 229 -0.44 -3.15 23.88
CA LEU A 229 -0.22 -2.26 25.03
C LEU A 229 0.18 -3.02 26.30
N VAL A 230 -0.51 -4.14 26.60
CA VAL A 230 -0.19 -4.99 27.75
C VAL A 230 1.24 -5.53 27.65
N ASN A 231 1.67 -5.85 26.43
CA ASN A 231 3.04 -6.28 26.14
C ASN A 231 4.06 -5.13 25.96
N GLN A 232 3.69 -3.88 26.27
CA GLN A 232 4.51 -2.66 26.18
C GLN A 232 5.03 -2.33 24.76
N CYS A 233 4.33 -2.80 23.72
CA CYS A 233 4.73 -2.70 22.32
C CYS A 233 3.71 -1.94 21.46
N ALA A 234 2.99 -0.95 22.00
CA ALA A 234 1.95 -0.26 21.25
C ALA A 234 2.52 0.56 20.08
N PRO A 235 2.26 0.16 18.82
CA PRO A 235 2.83 0.84 17.67
C PRO A 235 2.15 2.19 17.44
N ASN A 236 2.94 3.20 17.05
CA ASN A 236 2.44 4.51 16.62
C ASN A 236 1.42 5.13 17.60
N TRP A 237 1.67 5.01 18.90
CA TRP A 237 0.77 5.47 19.98
C TRP A 237 0.36 6.95 19.86
N ILE A 238 1.27 7.78 19.35
CA ILE A 238 1.00 9.20 19.08
C ILE A 238 -0.13 9.37 18.06
N GLU A 239 -0.18 8.56 17.00
CA GLU A 239 -1.25 8.65 16.01
C GLU A 239 -2.59 8.18 16.58
N TRP A 240 -2.59 7.13 17.41
CA TRP A 240 -3.79 6.68 18.14
C TRP A 240 -4.33 7.76 19.06
N THR A 241 -3.44 8.48 19.73
CA THR A 241 -3.79 9.62 20.60
C THR A 241 -4.34 10.80 19.80
N LEU A 242 -3.65 11.22 18.73
CA LEU A 242 -4.06 12.35 17.90
C LEU A 242 -5.38 12.07 17.14
N SER A 243 -5.55 10.85 16.63
CA SER A 243 -6.81 10.42 16.00
C SER A 243 -7.98 10.44 16.98
N LEU A 244 -7.77 9.99 18.24
CA LEU A 244 -8.81 10.09 19.26
C LEU A 244 -9.21 11.55 19.49
N PHE A 245 -8.25 12.45 19.76
CA PHE A 245 -8.57 13.85 20.04
C PHE A 245 -9.27 14.55 18.87
N SER A 246 -8.86 14.25 17.63
CA SER A 246 -9.54 14.73 16.44
C SER A 246 -11.01 14.28 16.38
N VAL A 247 -11.30 13.03 16.76
CA VAL A 247 -12.67 12.49 16.77
C VAL A 247 -13.49 13.07 17.93
N LEU A 248 -12.89 13.25 19.11
CA LEU A 248 -13.56 13.90 20.24
C LEU A 248 -13.98 15.33 19.87
N GLU A 249 -13.09 16.09 19.22
CA GLU A 249 -13.40 17.43 18.71
C GLU A 249 -14.53 17.38 17.66
N GLN A 250 -14.42 16.48 16.66
CA GLN A 250 -15.44 16.30 15.62
C GLN A 250 -16.84 15.99 16.19
N LEU A 251 -16.91 15.14 17.21
CA LEU A 251 -18.16 14.74 17.87
C LEU A 251 -18.61 15.73 18.96
N ASN A 252 -17.88 16.84 19.17
CA ASN A 252 -18.07 17.80 20.26
C ASN A 252 -18.11 17.12 21.65
N ILE A 253 -17.33 16.06 21.83
CA ILE A 253 -17.20 15.36 23.11
C ILE A 253 -16.24 16.14 24.00
N GLN A 254 -16.72 16.61 25.13
CA GLN A 254 -15.93 17.34 26.11
C GLN A 254 -15.36 16.39 27.15
N PHE A 255 -14.04 16.42 27.30
CA PHE A 255 -13.35 15.79 28.41
C PHE A 255 -13.12 16.82 29.52
N ILE A 256 -13.77 16.61 30.66
CA ILE A 256 -13.64 17.47 31.84
C ILE A 256 -12.90 16.69 32.92
N CYS A 257 -11.73 17.21 33.33
CA CYS A 257 -10.99 16.71 34.47
C CYS A 257 -11.06 17.74 35.61
N ARG A 258 -11.71 17.38 36.72
CA ARG A 258 -11.82 18.20 37.93
C ARG A 258 -11.27 17.42 39.13
N GLY A 259 -9.99 17.61 39.43
CA GLY A 259 -9.32 16.94 40.55
C GLY A 259 -9.29 15.42 40.34
N SER A 260 -9.99 14.67 41.20
CA SER A 260 -10.11 13.20 41.11
C SER A 260 -11.34 12.71 40.35
N GLN A 261 -12.14 13.62 39.79
CA GLN A 261 -13.34 13.28 39.02
C GLN A 261 -13.13 13.65 37.55
N PHE A 262 -13.52 12.73 36.66
CA PHE A 262 -13.55 12.98 35.24
C PHE A 262 -14.95 12.74 34.68
N GLU A 263 -15.32 13.54 33.69
CA GLU A 263 -16.58 13.39 32.97
C GLU A 263 -16.31 13.53 31.48
N LEU A 264 -16.85 12.59 30.70
CA LEU A 264 -16.97 12.70 29.26
C LEU A 264 -18.40 13.12 28.96
N LEU A 265 -18.59 14.26 28.31
CA LEU A 265 -19.91 14.76 27.90
C LEU A 265 -20.00 14.71 26.38
N ASP A 266 -21.08 14.18 25.82
CA ASP A 266 -21.34 14.26 24.38
C ASP A 266 -21.68 15.70 23.94
N GLY A 267 -21.83 15.92 22.63
CA GLY A 267 -22.19 17.23 22.08
C GLY A 267 -23.54 17.80 22.55
N LEU A 268 -24.38 16.99 23.22
CA LEU A 268 -25.63 17.41 23.84
C LEU A 268 -25.50 17.64 25.35
N GLY A 269 -24.28 17.52 25.90
CA GLY A 269 -24.01 17.66 27.33
C GLY A 269 -24.41 16.44 28.17
N LYS A 270 -24.76 15.31 27.53
CA LYS A 270 -25.09 14.07 28.23
C LYS A 270 -23.80 13.32 28.57
N ARG A 271 -23.74 12.82 29.81
CA ARG A 271 -22.61 12.01 30.27
C ARG A 271 -22.50 10.72 29.47
N LEU A 272 -21.30 10.50 28.94
CA LEU A 272 -20.83 9.24 28.41
C LEU A 272 -20.25 8.43 29.57
N TYR A 273 -20.92 7.33 29.90
CA TYR A 273 -20.45 6.43 30.93
C TYR A 273 -19.57 5.36 30.30
N PHE A 274 -18.29 5.39 30.66
CA PHE A 274 -17.36 4.29 30.45
C PHE A 274 -16.97 3.82 31.84
N GLY A 275 -17.67 2.81 32.35
CA GLY A 275 -17.43 2.24 33.68
C GLY A 275 -16.06 1.55 33.79
N VAL A 276 -15.52 1.50 35.01
CA VAL A 276 -14.28 0.79 35.37
C VAL A 276 -14.41 -0.73 35.20
N ASP A 277 -15.65 -1.25 35.18
CA ASP A 277 -15.98 -2.67 35.09
C ASP A 277 -16.13 -3.20 33.65
N HIS A 278 -15.95 -2.37 32.62
CA HIS A 278 -16.10 -2.84 31.25
C HIS A 278 -14.82 -3.48 30.72
N THR A 279 -14.98 -4.71 30.22
CA THR A 279 -13.93 -5.58 29.67
C THR A 279 -13.55 -5.24 28.22
N GLY A 280 -14.14 -4.20 27.62
CA GLY A 280 -13.95 -3.88 26.21
C GLY A 280 -12.60 -3.24 25.93
N ALA A 281 -11.82 -3.82 25.02
CA ALA A 281 -10.49 -3.32 24.68
C ALA A 281 -10.48 -1.84 24.22
N ALA A 282 -11.49 -1.42 23.45
CA ALA A 282 -11.61 -0.02 22.99
C ALA A 282 -11.74 0.99 24.14
N GLU A 283 -12.49 0.64 25.18
CA GLU A 283 -12.66 1.47 26.38
C GLU A 283 -11.37 1.51 27.19
N GLN A 284 -10.67 0.38 27.31
CA GLN A 284 -9.39 0.31 28.00
C GLN A 284 -8.33 1.16 27.31
N VAL A 285 -8.26 1.12 25.97
CA VAL A 285 -7.39 2.00 25.17
C VAL A 285 -7.78 3.47 25.36
N LEU A 286 -9.07 3.80 25.26
CA LEU A 286 -9.57 5.17 25.47
C LEU A 286 -9.12 5.71 26.83
N MET A 287 -9.34 4.92 27.89
CA MET A 287 -8.96 5.28 29.25
C MET A 287 -7.45 5.41 29.40
N LYS A 288 -6.66 4.54 28.75
CA LYS A 288 -5.19 4.63 28.78
C LYS A 288 -4.68 5.91 28.12
N ILE A 289 -5.30 6.37 27.04
CA ILE A 289 -4.94 7.63 26.38
C ILE A 289 -5.32 8.84 27.25
N LEU A 290 -6.54 8.86 27.79
CA LEU A 290 -7.03 9.98 28.59
C LEU A 290 -6.35 10.05 29.98
N PHE A 291 -5.89 8.92 30.52
CA PHE A 291 -5.28 8.79 31.84
C PHE A 291 -3.94 8.02 31.79
N PRO A 292 -2.87 8.64 31.27
CA PRO A 292 -1.58 7.96 31.10
C PRO A 292 -0.87 7.62 32.42
N LEU A 293 -1.29 8.22 33.55
CA LEU A 293 -0.57 8.16 34.84
C LEU A 293 -0.95 7.00 35.76
N ASN A 294 -1.90 6.13 35.37
CA ASN A 294 -2.17 4.92 36.15
C ASN A 294 -1.13 3.85 35.79
N GLN A 295 -0.03 3.84 36.56
CA GLN A 295 0.87 2.71 36.75
C GLN A 295 0.33 1.81 37.87
#